data_AF-A0A382KCI1-F1
#
_entry.id   AF-A0A382KCI1-F1
#
_cell.length_a   1.000
_cell.length_b   1.000
_cell.length_c   1.000
_cell.angle_alpha   90.00
_cell.angle_beta   90.00
_cell.angle_gamma   90.00
#
_symmetry.space_group_name_H-M   'P 1'
#
loop_
_entity.id
_entity.type
_entity.pdbx_description
1 polymer ?
#
loop_
_entity_poly.entity_id
_entity_poly.type
_entity_poly.pdbx_seq_one_letter_code
_entity_poly.pdbx_strand_id
1 'polypeptide(L)'
;ASMKLDGFDNPGNADGIRVDVDGNIWASAGWVGAGYDGVHVFAPNGDRIGQILLPEICSNVCFGGRKRNRLFMTASQSLYAVYTDAIGAHMT
;
A
#
# COMPACT_ATOMS: atom_id res chain seq x y z
N ALA A 1 -11.69 6.27 4.07
CA ALA A 1 -10.93 5.04 4.39
C ALA A 1 -10.36 5.12 5.80
N SER A 2 -10.42 4.03 6.58
CA SER A 2 -9.93 3.98 7.96
C SER A 2 -8.64 3.16 8.08
N MET A 3 -7.65 3.70 8.79
CA MET A 3 -6.42 2.99 9.12
C MET A 3 -6.55 2.04 10.33
N LYS A 4 -7.64 2.13 11.10
CA LYS A 4 -7.89 1.17 12.19
C LYS A 4 -8.05 -0.25 11.62
N LEU A 5 -7.46 -1.22 12.33
CA LEU A 5 -7.54 -2.64 12.01
C LEU A 5 -7.75 -3.40 13.32
N ASP A 6 -8.66 -4.38 13.30
CA ASP A 6 -8.92 -5.21 14.47
C ASP A 6 -7.65 -5.96 14.89
N GLY A 7 -7.41 -6.02 16.21
CA GLY A 7 -6.20 -6.61 16.78
C GLY A 7 -5.04 -5.64 16.99
N PHE A 8 -5.21 -4.35 16.68
CA PHE A 8 -4.22 -3.31 16.95
C PHE A 8 -4.80 -2.17 17.79
N ASP A 9 -4.09 -1.77 18.84
CA ASP A 9 -4.55 -0.74 19.78
C ASP A 9 -4.61 0.66 19.16
N ASN A 10 -3.71 0.94 18.21
CA ASN A 10 -3.61 2.23 17.55
C ASN A 10 -3.55 2.07 16.02
N PRO A 11 -4.17 2.99 15.26
CA PRO A 11 -3.97 3.04 13.82
C PRO A 11 -2.57 3.53 13.50
N GLY A 12 -2.00 3.02 12.42
CA GLY A 12 -0.80 3.56 11.82
C GLY A 12 -1.09 4.72 10.88
N ASN A 13 -0.02 5.29 10.33
CA ASN A 13 -0.11 6.44 9.44
C ASN A 13 0.10 6.02 7.98
N ALA A 14 -0.63 6.69 7.09
CA ALA A 14 -0.37 6.65 5.66
C ALA A 14 0.76 7.63 5.31
N ASP A 15 1.63 7.26 4.38
CA ASP A 15 2.62 8.18 3.80
C ASP A 15 2.42 8.28 2.27
N GLY A 16 3.27 7.65 1.47
CA GLY A 16 3.12 7.61 0.02
C GLY A 16 1.89 6.79 -0.43
N ILE A 17 1.17 7.34 -1.40
CA ILE A 17 -0.07 6.79 -1.94
C ILE A 17 -0.02 6.73 -3.47
N ARG A 18 -0.60 5.69 -4.06
CA ARG A 18 -0.90 5.60 -5.49
C ARG A 18 -2.31 5.08 -5.72
N VAL A 19 -2.78 5.21 -6.95
CA VAL A 19 -4.10 4.75 -7.38
C VAL A 19 -3.92 3.79 -8.56
N ASP A 20 -4.72 2.74 -8.61
CA ASP A 20 -4.80 1.85 -9.78
C ASP A 20 -5.93 2.27 -10.74
N VAL A 21 -6.01 1.63 -11.90
CA VAL A 21 -7.01 1.97 -12.94
C VAL A 21 -8.46 1.76 -12.52
N ASP A 22 -8.71 0.93 -11.50
CA ASP A 22 -10.05 0.68 -10.94
C ASP A 22 -10.41 1.70 -9.84
N GLY A 23 -9.49 2.62 -9.53
CA GLY A 23 -9.67 3.65 -8.52
C GLY A 23 -9.34 3.21 -7.10
N ASN A 24 -8.76 2.02 -6.90
CA ASN A 24 -8.33 1.62 -5.56
C ASN A 24 -7.11 2.44 -5.13
N ILE A 25 -7.10 2.80 -3.85
CA ILE A 25 -6.03 3.56 -3.21
C ILE A 25 -5.06 2.57 -2.56
N TRP A 26 -3.80 2.63 -3.00
CA TRP A 26 -2.68 1.88 -2.44
C TRP A 26 -1.87 2.82 -1.56
N ALA A 27 -1.99 2.66 -0.25
CA ALA A 27 -1.33 3.52 0.73
C ALA A 27 -0.25 2.74 1.48
N SER A 28 0.99 3.23 1.44
CA SER A 28 2.01 2.77 2.40
C SER A 28 1.56 3.06 3.83
N ALA A 29 1.93 2.17 4.75
CA ALA A 29 1.50 2.19 6.14
C ALA A 29 2.65 1.80 7.07
N GLY A 30 2.69 2.44 8.25
CA GLY A 30 3.69 2.12 9.26
C GLY A 30 3.37 2.64 10.67
N TRP A 31 4.36 2.48 11.55
CA TRP A 31 4.38 2.88 12.96
C TRP A 31 3.43 2.09 13.86
N VAL A 32 3.04 0.88 13.46
CA VAL A 32 2.28 -0.04 14.33
C VAL A 32 3.07 -1.32 14.60
N GLY A 33 3.68 -1.89 13.56
CA GLY A 33 4.55 -3.06 13.66
C GLY A 33 4.09 -4.27 12.87
N ALA A 34 4.60 -5.45 13.24
CA ALA A 34 4.38 -6.70 12.52
C ALA A 34 2.89 -7.05 12.43
N GLY A 35 2.45 -7.42 11.22
CA GLY A 35 1.04 -7.71 10.93
C GLY A 35 0.20 -6.47 10.54
N TYR A 36 0.78 -5.27 10.65
CA TYR A 36 0.14 -4.03 10.22
C TYR A 36 0.95 -3.34 9.12
N ASP A 37 2.25 -3.11 9.36
CA ASP A 37 3.09 -2.29 8.50
C ASP A 37 3.23 -2.87 7.08
N GLY A 38 3.33 -1.99 6.09
CA GLY A 38 3.40 -2.38 4.67
C GLY A 38 2.52 -1.51 3.78
N VAL A 39 1.59 -2.10 3.04
CA VAL A 39 0.69 -1.38 2.12
C VAL A 39 -0.75 -1.79 2.35
N HIS A 40 -1.63 -0.82 2.57
CA HIS A 40 -3.07 -1.03 2.68
C HIS A 40 -3.74 -0.63 1.37
N VAL A 41 -4.70 -1.44 0.93
CA VAL A 41 -5.46 -1.21 -0.31
C VAL A 41 -6.90 -0.91 0.05
N PHE A 42 -7.41 0.20 -0.44
CA PHE A 42 -8.78 0.65 -0.21
C PHE A 42 -9.53 0.77 -1.53
N ALA A 43 -10.76 0.26 -1.58
CA ALA A 43 -11.67 0.48 -2.68
C ALA A 43 -12.07 1.98 -2.78
N PRO A 44 -12.61 2.44 -3.92
CA PRO A 44 -13.04 3.83 -4.10
C PRO A 44 -14.06 4.32 -3.07
N ASN A 45 -14.88 3.41 -2.52
CA ASN A 45 -15.84 3.71 -1.45
C ASN A 45 -15.18 3.88 -0.05
N GLY A 46 -13.88 3.62 0.06
CA GLY A 46 -13.10 3.74 1.27
C GLY A 46 -12.97 2.45 2.10
N ASP A 47 -13.57 1.35 1.67
CA ASP A 47 -13.43 0.05 2.34
C ASP A 47 -12.03 -0.51 2.14
N ARG A 48 -11.43 -1.09 3.18
CA ARG A 48 -10.16 -1.80 3.04
C ARG A 48 -10.40 -3.15 2.39
N ILE A 49 -9.74 -3.41 1.27
CA ILE A 49 -9.90 -4.64 0.47
C ILE A 49 -8.64 -5.49 0.42
N GLY A 50 -7.51 -4.99 0.91
CA GLY A 50 -6.26 -5.76 0.89
C GLY A 50 -5.15 -5.16 1.75
N GLN A 51 -4.13 -5.97 1.98
CA GLN A 51 -2.92 -5.62 2.71
C GLN A 51 -1.72 -6.41 2.17
N ILE A 52 -0.59 -5.74 1.96
CA ILE A 52 0.71 -6.36 1.74
C ILE A 52 1.54 -6.10 2.99
N LEU A 53 1.86 -7.16 3.73
CA LEU A 53 2.68 -7.06 4.93
C LEU A 53 4.15 -6.94 4.58
N LEU A 54 4.82 -5.96 5.18
CA LEU A 54 6.27 -5.82 5.13
C LEU A 54 6.85 -5.95 6.55
N PRO A 55 8.10 -6.41 6.67
CA PRO A 55 8.75 -6.53 7.99
C PRO A 55 9.18 -5.18 8.58
N GLU A 56 8.96 -4.07 7.86
CA GLU A 56 9.39 -2.72 8.23
C GLU A 56 8.43 -1.65 7.70
N ILE A 57 8.48 -0.45 8.29
CA ILE A 57 7.65 0.70 7.93
C ILE A 57 7.84 1.05 6.45
N CYS A 58 6.73 1.10 5.71
CA CYS A 58 6.72 1.52 4.32
C CYS A 58 6.45 3.02 4.22
N SER A 59 7.28 3.73 3.46
CA SER A 59 7.14 5.17 3.25
C SER A 59 6.54 5.53 1.88
N ASN A 60 6.68 4.68 0.87
CA ASN A 60 6.18 5.01 -0.46
C ASN A 60 5.92 3.77 -1.32
N VAL A 61 5.03 3.95 -2.30
CA VAL A 61 4.68 2.94 -3.29
C VAL A 61 4.66 3.51 -4.70
N CYS A 62 4.99 2.69 -5.69
CA CYS A 62 4.89 3.06 -7.11
C CYS A 62 4.63 1.84 -7.98
N PHE A 63 3.62 1.94 -8.87
CA PHE A 63 3.45 0.96 -9.93
C PHE A 63 4.46 1.20 -11.04
N GLY A 64 5.16 0.14 -11.47
CA GLY A 64 6.12 0.19 -12.55
C GLY A 64 6.16 -1.11 -13.35
N GLY A 65 7.26 -1.28 -14.08
CA GLY A 65 7.39 -2.34 -15.09
C GLY A 65 6.59 -2.04 -16.36
N ARG A 66 6.86 -2.80 -17.42
CA ARG A 66 6.29 -2.58 -18.77
C ARG A 66 4.74 -2.54 -18.77
N LYS A 67 4.13 -3.36 -17.93
CA LYS A 67 2.67 -3.49 -17.82
C LYS A 67 2.07 -2.67 -16.66
N ARG A 68 2.89 -1.89 -15.93
CA ARG A 68 2.48 -1.15 -14.72
C ARG A 68 1.81 -2.01 -13.64
N ASN A 69 2.19 -3.28 -13.58
CA ASN A 69 1.61 -4.27 -12.67
C ASN A 69 2.66 -4.84 -11.69
N ARG A 70 3.76 -4.12 -11.49
CA ARG A 70 4.74 -4.41 -10.45
C ARG A 70 4.73 -3.25 -9.46
N LEU A 71 4.30 -3.51 -8.24
CA LEU A 71 4.32 -2.53 -7.17
C LEU A 71 5.69 -2.54 -6.52
N PHE A 72 6.38 -1.40 -6.56
CA PHE A 72 7.60 -1.13 -5.81
C PHE A 72 7.24 -0.44 -4.50
N MET A 73 7.92 -0.81 -3.42
CA MET A 73 7.65 -0.33 -2.06
C MET A 73 8.98 0.04 -1.39
N THR A 74 9.16 1.32 -1.06
CA THR A 74 10.30 1.76 -0.24
C THR A 74 9.92 1.58 1.23
N ALA A 75 10.65 0.72 1.94
CA ALA A 75 10.35 0.43 3.33
C ALA A 75 11.65 0.48 4.12
N SER A 76 11.75 1.48 4.99
CA SER A 76 12.92 1.83 5.82
C SER A 76 14.29 1.57 5.17
N GLN A 77 14.88 0.38 5.33
CA GLN A 77 16.23 0.05 4.86
C GLN A 77 16.25 -0.73 3.54
N SER A 78 15.09 -1.07 2.99
CA SER A 78 14.94 -1.99 1.87
C SER A 78 14.01 -1.46 0.78
N LEU A 79 14.17 -2.02 -0.43
CA LEU A 79 13.23 -1.86 -1.54
C LEU A 79 12.59 -3.22 -1.83
N TYR A 80 11.28 -3.31 -1.64
CA TYR A 80 10.49 -4.50 -1.98
C TYR A 80 9.78 -4.30 -3.31
N ALA A 81 9.47 -5.41 -4.00
CA ALA A 81 8.62 -5.37 -5.17
C ALA A 81 7.82 -6.66 -5.32
N VAL A 82 6.55 -6.53 -5.69
CA VAL A 82 5.65 -7.65 -5.95
C VAL A 82 4.86 -7.42 -7.24
N TYR A 83 4.57 -8.49 -7.98
CA TYR A 83 3.64 -8.43 -9.09
C TYR A 83 2.21 -8.47 -8.57
N THR A 84 1.35 -7.63 -9.16
CA THR A 84 -0.07 -7.54 -8.86
C THR A 84 -0.87 -7.75 -10.15
N ASP A 85 -2.14 -8.13 -10.01
CA ASP A 85 -3.08 -8.07 -11.14
C ASP A 85 -3.60 -6.64 -11.36
N ALA A 86 -3.53 -5.78 -10.34
CA ALA A 86 -3.81 -4.36 -10.47
C ALA A 86 -2.82 -3.67 -11.42
N ILE A 87 -3.32 -2.70 -12.18
CA ILE A 87 -2.54 -1.87 -13.10
C ILE A 87 -2.52 -0.45 -12.55
N GLY A 88 -1.33 0.12 -12.34
CA GLY A 88 -1.21 1.50 -11.86
C GLY A 88 -1.82 2.53 -12.80
N ALA A 89 -2.58 3.48 -12.23
CA ALA A 89 -3.09 4.61 -12.96
C ALA A 89 -1.95 5.50 -13.46
N HIS A 90 -2.14 6.12 -14.63
CA HIS A 90 -1.20 7.09 -15.19
C HIS A 90 -1.97 8.34 -15.57
N MET A 91 -1.55 9.48 -15.02
CA MET A 91 -2.05 10.78 -15.46
C MET A 91 -1.31 11.15 -16.74
N THR A 92 -2.01 11.15 -17.86
CA THR A 92 -1.55 11.69 -19.15
C THR A 92 -1.96 13.14 -19.31
#